data_AF-A0A524K6G4-F1
#
_entry.id   AF-A0A524K6G4-F1
#
_cell.length_a   1.000
_cell.length_b   1.000
_cell.length_c   1.000
_cell.angle_alpha   90.00
_cell.angle_beta   90.00
_cell.angle_gamma   90.00
#
_symmetry.space_group_name_H-M   'P 1'
#
loop_
_entity.id
_entity.type
_entity.pdbx_description
1 polymer ?
#
loop_
_entity_poly.entity_id
_entity_poly.type
_entity_poly.pdbx_seq_one_letter_code
_entity_poly.pdbx_strand_id
1 'polypeptide(L)' 'MDETIHLATFEGILPRTDGIVNLSPTEARDLLAHGAIIVDLREAYETNFRVFDVDEVLYIPWTSFTVRFRILPHDRALI' A
#
# COMPACT_ATOMS: atom_id res chain seq x y z
N MET A 1 -7.50 -15.74 11.58
CA MET A 1 -7.90 -16.20 10.24
C MET A 1 -7.47 -15.08 9.33
N ASP A 2 -6.52 -15.32 8.43
CA ASP A 2 -6.11 -14.28 7.46
C ASP A 2 -7.23 -14.14 6.44
N GLU A 3 -8.01 -13.08 6.58
CA GLU A 3 -9.01 -12.69 5.61
C GLU A 3 -8.28 -12.03 4.44
N THR A 4 -8.33 -12.65 3.26
CA THR A 4 -7.66 -12.12 2.07
C THR A 4 -8.33 -10.80 1.66
N ILE A 5 -7.57 -9.71 1.70
CA ILE A 5 -8.05 -8.38 1.34
C ILE A 5 -8.20 -8.28 -0.19
N HIS A 6 -9.42 -8.02 -0.65
CA HIS A 6 -9.74 -7.85 -2.07
C HIS A 6 -10.03 -6.37 -2.41
N LEU A 7 -8.98 -5.60 -2.73
CA LEU A 7 -9.12 -4.17 -3.07
C LEU A 7 -10.04 -3.91 -4.28
N ALA A 8 -10.16 -4.86 -5.20
CA ALA A 8 -11.05 -4.72 -6.36
C ALA A 8 -12.54 -4.56 -5.98
N THR A 9 -12.95 -5.13 -4.84
CA THR A 9 -14.33 -5.09 -4.33
C THR A 9 -14.44 -4.31 -3.02
N PHE A 10 -13.35 -3.74 -2.51
CA PHE A 10 -13.37 -2.95 -1.29
C PHE A 10 -14.26 -1.70 -1.47
N GLU A 11 -15.19 -1.49 -0.55
CA GLU A 11 -16.07 -0.32 -0.52
C GLU A 11 -15.54 0.66 0.52
N GLY A 12 -14.80 1.67 0.04
CA GLY A 12 -14.24 2.73 0.89
C GLY A 12 -15.12 3.98 0.93
N ILE A 13 -14.83 4.86 1.88
CA ILE A 13 -15.52 6.15 2.05
C ILE A 13 -15.15 7.16 0.97
N LEU A 14 -13.96 7.00 0.35
CA LEU A 14 -13.50 7.87 -0.73
C LEU A 14 -13.96 7.34 -2.10
N PRO A 15 -14.22 8.22 -3.07
CA PRO A 15 -14.56 7.79 -4.43
C PRO A 15 -13.48 6.92 -5.05
N ARG A 16 -13.89 5.87 -5.77
CA ARG A 16 -13.00 5.11 -6.67
C ARG A 16 -12.79 5.92 -7.95
N THR A 17 -11.53 6.09 -8.37
CA THR A 17 -11.15 6.86 -9.57
C THR A 17 -10.38 5.97 -10.52
N ASP A 18 -10.83 5.82 -11.77
CA ASP A 18 -10.16 4.97 -12.78
C ASP A 18 -9.86 3.53 -12.31
N GLY A 19 -10.77 2.96 -11.50
CA GLY A 19 -10.61 1.62 -10.92
C GLY A 19 -9.70 1.56 -9.68
N ILE A 20 -9.06 2.68 -9.31
CA ILE A 20 -8.18 2.80 -8.14
C ILE A 20 -9.02 3.09 -6.90
N VAL A 21 -8.90 2.22 -5.90
CA VAL A 21 -9.44 2.48 -4.56
C VAL A 21 -8.62 3.56 -3.89
N ASN A 22 -9.29 4.63 -3.48
CA ASN A 22 -8.69 5.63 -2.60
C ASN A 22 -9.07 5.28 -1.16
N LEU A 23 -8.07 5.27 -0.27
CA LEU A 23 -8.25 4.98 1.14
C LEU A 23 -8.05 6.24 1.96
N SER A 24 -8.91 6.44 2.94
CA SER A 24 -8.60 7.35 4.04
C SER A 24 -7.48 6.77 4.91
N PRO A 25 -6.77 7.60 5.70
CA PRO A 25 -5.74 7.09 6.61
C PRO A 25 -6.26 6.04 7.60
N THR A 26 -7.52 6.15 8.03
CA THR A 26 -8.16 5.17 8.92
C THR A 26 -8.37 3.84 8.23
N GLU A 27 -8.93 3.81 7.02
CA GLU A 27 -9.12 2.57 6.26
C GLU A 27 -7.79 1.91 5.90
N ALA A 28 -6.79 2.70 5.51
CA ALA A 28 -5.45 2.19 5.26
C ALA A 28 -4.89 1.52 6.52
N ARG A 29 -4.97 2.18 7.68
CA ARG A 29 -4.52 1.62 8.96
C ARG A 29 -5.24 0.30 9.29
N ASP A 30 -6.54 0.24 9.10
CA ASP A 30 -7.33 -0.96 9.38
C ASP A 30 -6.92 -2.11 8.45
N LEU A 31 -6.75 -1.85 7.15
CA LEU A 31 -6.30 -2.85 6.19
C LEU A 31 -4.88 -3.36 6.49
N LEU A 32 -3.98 -2.48 6.91
CA LEU A 32 -2.63 -2.86 7.33
C LEU A 32 -2.65 -3.76 8.57
N ALA A 33 -3.54 -3.50 9.53
CA ALA A 33 -3.75 -4.38 10.68
C ALA A 33 -4.31 -5.77 10.32
N HIS A 34 -4.86 -5.92 9.11
CA HIS A 34 -5.37 -7.18 8.55
C HIS A 34 -4.45 -7.77 7.46
N GLY A 35 -3.20 -7.32 7.38
CA GLY A 35 -2.16 -7.94 6.55
C GLY A 35 -1.94 -7.32 5.17
N ALA A 36 -2.52 -6.15 4.88
CA ALA A 36 -2.06 -5.34 3.75
C ALA A 36 -0.65 -4.78 4.01
N ILE A 37 0.02 -4.33 2.95
CA ILE A 37 1.37 -3.77 3.03
C ILE A 37 1.40 -2.40 2.37
N ILE A 38 2.09 -1.43 2.99
CA ILE A 38 2.38 -0.15 2.35
C ILE A 38 3.52 -0.33 1.35
N VAL A 39 3.33 0.14 0.11
CA VAL A 39 4.43 0.32 -0.85
C VAL A 39 4.74 1.80 -1.00
N ASP A 40 5.86 2.23 -0.42
CA ASP A 40 6.32 3.61 -0.52
C ASP A 40 7.14 3.83 -1.78
N LEU A 41 6.56 4.59 -2.72
CA LEU A 41 7.16 4.91 -4.01
C LEU A 41 7.99 6.20 -4.01
N ARG A 42 8.09 6.89 -2.88
CA ARG A 42 8.84 8.14 -2.78
C ARG A 42 10.33 7.93 -2.97
N GLU A 43 11.01 8.96 -3.45
CA GLU A 43 12.46 8.91 -3.58
C GLU A 43 13.12 8.97 -2.19
N ALA A 44 14.29 8.33 -2.03
CA ALA A 44 14.93 8.19 -0.72
C ALA A 44 15.17 9.54 -0.01
N TYR A 45 15.50 10.58 -0.78
CA TYR A 45 15.71 11.93 -0.24
C TYR A 45 14.42 12.57 0.32
N GLU A 46 13.24 12.10 -0.09
CA GLU A 46 11.91 12.55 0.40
C GLU A 46 11.45 11.79 1.65
N THR A 47 12.10 10.66 1.97
CA THR A 47 11.78 9.82 3.12
C THR A 47 12.63 10.11 4.35
N ASN A 48 13.68 10.93 4.21
CA ASN A 48 14.52 11.35 5.33
C ASN A 48 13.61 11.89 6.45
N PHE A 49 13.58 11.16 7.57
CA PHE A 49 12.84 11.46 8.81
C PHE A 49 11.34 11.09 8.90
N ARG A 50 10.73 10.38 7.93
CA ARG A 50 9.34 9.90 8.04
C ARG A 50 9.26 8.37 8.04
N VAL A 51 9.07 7.80 9.22
CA VAL A 51 8.85 6.36 9.42
C VAL A 51 7.36 6.13 9.67
N PHE A 52 6.76 5.16 8.97
CA PHE A 52 5.40 4.72 9.27
C PHE A 52 5.42 3.85 10.52
N ASP A 53 4.48 4.07 11.43
CA ASP A 53 4.27 3.24 12.61
C ASP A 53 3.35 2.06 12.24
N VAL A 54 3.86 1.18 11.37
CA VAL A 54 3.16 0.01 10.82
C VAL A 54 4.12 -1.16 10.72
N ASP A 55 3.58 -2.39 10.74
CA ASP A 55 4.40 -3.60 10.85
C ASP A 55 5.31 -3.84 9.64
N GLU A 56 4.84 -3.52 8.44
CA GLU A 56 5.57 -3.77 7.19
C GLU A 56 5.40 -2.63 6.17
N VAL A 57 6.55 -2.20 5.62
CA VAL A 57 6.62 -1.21 4.52
C VAL A 57 7.65 -1.68 3.51
N LEU A 58 7.28 -1.66 2.24
CA LEU A 58 8.18 -1.90 1.11
C LEU A 58 8.57 -0.57 0.48
N TYR A 59 9.87 -0.28 0.47
CA TYR A 59 10.41 0.94 -0.14
C TYR A 59 10.90 0.65 -1.56
N ILE A 60 10.21 1.20 -2.56
CA ILE A 60 10.58 1.08 -3.97
C ILE A 60 10.48 2.44 -4.63
N PRO A 61 11.58 3.21 -4.73
CA PRO A 61 11.56 4.52 -5.36
C PRO A 61 10.95 4.47 -6.77
N TRP A 62 10.12 5.46 -7.10
CA TRP A 62 9.41 5.55 -8.38
C TRP A 62 10.35 5.38 -9.58
N THR A 63 11.53 6.01 -9.53
CA THR A 63 12.59 5.88 -10.55
C THR A 63 13.01 4.44 -10.84
N SER A 64 12.87 3.55 -9.86
CA SER A 64 13.21 2.12 -9.96
C SER A 64 12.00 1.20 -10.09
N PHE A 65 10.78 1.72 -9.93
CA PHE A 65 9.57 0.91 -9.85
C PHE A 65 9.33 0.07 -11.11
N THR A 66 9.51 0.66 -12.30
CA THR A 66 9.29 -0.03 -13.59
C THR A 66 10.14 -1.29 -13.78
N VAL A 67 11.30 -1.37 -13.13
CA VAL A 67 12.19 -2.54 -13.20
C VAL A 67 12.06 -3.45 -11.97
N ARG A 68 11.59 -2.91 -10.84
CA ARG A 68 11.51 -3.63 -9.56
C ARG A 68 10.12 -4.12 -9.18
N PHE A 69 9.04 -3.67 -9.81
CA PHE A 69 7.68 -4.04 -9.36
C PHE A 69 7.44 -5.56 -9.29
N ARG A 70 8.18 -6.36 -10.06
CA ARG A 70 8.11 -7.83 -10.05
C ARG A 70 8.54 -8.49 -8.73
N ILE A 71 9.21 -7.75 -7.84
CA ILE A 71 9.59 -8.25 -6.52
C ILE A 71 8.49 -8.05 -5.47
N LEU A 72 7.41 -7.32 -5.81
CA LEU A 72 6.29 -7.10 -4.92
C LEU A 72 5.52 -8.41 -4.68
N PRO A 73 4.99 -8.62 -3.47
CA PRO A 73 4.18 -9.80 -3.20
C PRO A 73 2.89 -9.76 -4.01
N HIS A 74 2.46 -10.94 -4.48
CA HIS A 74 1.26 -11.12 -5.30
C HIS A 74 0.10 -11.76 -4.53
N ASP A 75 0.35 -12.15 -3.29
CA ASP A 75 -0.56 -12.86 -2.38
C ASP A 75 -1.15 -11.96 -1.28
N ARG A 76 -0.74 -10.69 -1.23
CA ARG A 76 -1.20 -9.70 -0.26
C ARG A 76 -1.66 -8.41 -0.95
N ALA A 77 -2.57 -7.70 -0.29
CA ALA A 77 -3.00 -6.39 -0.75
C ALA A 77 -1.87 -5.36 -0.56
N LEU A 78 -1.61 -4.59 -1.61
CA LEU A 78 -0.63 -3.51 -1.62
C LEU A 78 -1.38 -2.18 -1.63
N ILE A 79 -1.01 -1.30 -0.71
CA ILE A 79 -1.57 0.04 -0.52
C ILE A 79 -0.51 1.08 -0.88
#